data_AF-A0A944ASG0-F1
#
_entry.id   AF-A0A944ASG0-F1
#
_cell.length_a   1.000
_cell.length_b   1.000
_cell.length_c   1.000
_cell.angle_alpha   90.00
_cell.angle_beta   90.00
_cell.angle_gamma   90.00
#
_symmetry.space_group_name_H-M   'P 1'
#
loop_
_entity.id
_entity.type
_entity.pdbx_description
1 polymer ?
#
loop_
_entity_poly.entity_id
_entity_poly.type
_entity_poly.pdbx_seq_one_letter_code
_entity_poly.pdbx_strand_id
1 'polypeptide(L)'
;MNKPYLLFKTKHSPFWYAQVRLPDGTISRNKSTGKENKTEAERVVMGWVVNGCVPDRTSRTGKAIGKKSFNFITVLNYLKTNDLSEKEINDLIQVMKDRKFIQTAVRTNAKGDRDVMEYLIEFWTRDQSPYLREMELKDHSSTNRHLQNMRNIIKSKWRPILEGKLLGKVTRDDVNKIFMAECTRKLSPKTIKAVLQSVTIPMKWAHLHDLTENNCYSGIISPRSKPKKKTILSLEETKALFNAEWDNDRVKLACLVACFTGMREGEILALQVQDIGTDRIYSAFLQSL
;
A
#
# COMPACT_ATOMS: atom_id res chain seq x y z
N MET A 1 12.59 7.42 -47.41
CA MET A 1 12.30 6.43 -46.36
C MET A 1 12.97 5.11 -46.73
N ASN A 2 13.91 4.62 -45.91
CA ASN A 2 14.49 3.28 -46.13
C ASN A 2 13.41 2.23 -45.87
N LYS A 3 13.05 1.44 -46.88
CA LYS A 3 12.05 0.37 -46.71
C LYS A 3 12.62 -0.69 -45.74
N PRO A 4 11.86 -1.16 -44.73
CA PRO A 4 12.33 -2.15 -43.77
C PRO A 4 12.42 -3.59 -44.35
N TYR A 5 12.35 -3.71 -45.67
CA TYR A 5 12.40 -4.97 -46.41
C TYR A 5 13.03 -4.76 -47.80
N LEU A 6 13.60 -5.84 -48.34
CA LEU A 6 14.11 -5.96 -49.69
C LEU A 6 13.18 -6.88 -50.49
N LEU A 7 12.74 -6.46 -51.69
CA LEU A 7 11.94 -7.27 -52.62
C LEU A 7 12.76 -7.60 -53.88
N PHE A 8 12.79 -8.86 -54.29
CA PHE A 8 13.54 -9.32 -55.46
C PHE A 8 12.88 -10.54 -56.13
N LYS A 9 13.29 -10.84 -57.37
CA LYS A 9 12.91 -12.06 -58.09
C LYS A 9 14.09 -13.00 -58.23
N THR A 10 13.83 -14.29 -58.18
CA THR A 10 14.82 -15.34 -58.49
C THR A 10 14.63 -15.85 -59.91
N LYS A 11 15.70 -16.25 -60.61
CA LYS A 11 15.62 -16.75 -62.00
C LYS A 11 14.73 -17.99 -62.18
N HIS A 12 14.50 -18.76 -61.12
CA HIS A 12 13.81 -20.07 -61.17
C HIS A 12 12.37 -20.06 -60.63
N SER A 13 11.78 -18.89 -60.39
CA SER A 13 10.41 -18.79 -59.84
C SER A 13 9.71 -17.53 -60.34
N PRO A 14 8.43 -17.62 -60.73
CA PRO A 14 7.65 -16.45 -61.18
C PRO A 14 7.30 -15.50 -60.03
N PHE A 15 7.43 -15.96 -58.78
CA PHE A 15 7.02 -15.23 -57.58
C PHE A 15 8.08 -14.26 -57.07
N TRP A 16 7.61 -13.17 -56.46
CA TRP A 16 8.46 -12.25 -55.71
C TRP A 16 8.88 -12.84 -54.37
N TYR A 17 10.11 -12.54 -53.96
CA TYR A 17 10.66 -12.90 -52.66
C TYR A 17 10.99 -11.64 -51.88
N ALA A 18 10.92 -11.76 -50.55
CA ALA A 18 11.27 -10.68 -49.65
C ALA A 18 12.22 -11.14 -48.53
N GLN A 19 13.07 -10.20 -48.13
CA GLN A 19 13.85 -10.25 -46.89
C GLN A 19 13.40 -9.09 -46.02
N VAL A 20 13.06 -9.36 -44.76
CA VAL A 20 12.58 -8.35 -43.81
C VAL A 20 13.66 -8.15 -42.75
N ARG A 21 13.91 -6.89 -42.37
CA ARG A 21 14.79 -6.59 -41.24
C ARG A 21 14.05 -6.90 -39.94
N LEU A 22 14.60 -7.83 -39.17
CA LEU A 22 14.03 -8.25 -37.90
C LEU A 22 14.35 -7.23 -36.79
N PRO A 23 13.60 -7.23 -35.68
CA PRO A 23 13.81 -6.29 -34.57
C PRO A 23 15.20 -6.40 -33.91
N ASP A 24 15.85 -7.56 -34.03
CA ASP A 24 17.22 -7.81 -33.55
C ASP A 24 18.31 -7.24 -34.48
N GLY A 25 17.91 -6.56 -35.56
CA GLY A 25 18.81 -5.98 -36.56
C GLY A 25 19.27 -6.96 -37.64
N THR A 26 18.96 -8.25 -37.52
CA THR A 26 19.29 -9.28 -38.51
C THR A 26 18.31 -9.26 -39.69
N ILE A 27 18.69 -9.92 -40.80
CA ILE A 27 17.87 -10.01 -42.00
C ILE A 27 17.25 -11.41 -42.06
N SER A 28 15.94 -11.49 -42.29
CA SER A 28 15.25 -12.77 -42.44
C SER A 28 15.75 -13.54 -43.68
N ARG A 29 15.65 -14.86 -43.66
CA ARG A 29 15.83 -15.68 -44.88
C ARG A 29 14.85 -15.26 -45.98
N ASN A 30 15.17 -15.59 -47.23
CA ASN A 30 14.30 -15.32 -48.40
C ASN A 30 12.92 -15.96 -48.21
N LYS A 31 11.86 -15.16 -48.22
CA LYS A 31 10.47 -15.62 -48.12
C LYS A 31 9.72 -15.36 -49.41
N SER A 32 9.04 -16.38 -49.95
CA SER A 32 8.21 -16.18 -51.14
C SER A 32 6.92 -15.47 -50.74
N THR A 33 6.52 -14.43 -51.47
CA THR A 33 5.24 -13.76 -51.28
C THR A 33 4.09 -14.51 -51.96
N GLY A 34 4.41 -15.48 -52.84
CA GLY A 34 3.42 -16.20 -53.67
C GLY A 34 2.72 -15.31 -54.69
N LYS A 35 3.23 -14.09 -54.94
CA LYS A 35 2.65 -13.12 -55.86
C LYS A 35 3.60 -12.83 -57.01
N GLU A 36 3.07 -12.78 -58.23
CA GLU A 36 3.85 -12.49 -59.45
C GLU A 36 3.97 -10.98 -59.71
N ASN A 37 2.97 -10.22 -59.24
CA ASN A 37 2.92 -8.76 -59.31
C ASN A 37 3.67 -8.12 -58.13
N LYS A 38 4.50 -7.11 -58.42
CA LYS A 38 5.34 -6.41 -57.45
C LYS A 38 4.50 -5.69 -56.39
N THR A 39 3.41 -5.04 -56.81
CA THR A 39 2.55 -4.25 -55.91
C THR A 39 1.81 -5.13 -54.91
N GLU A 40 1.32 -6.29 -55.36
CA GLU A 40 0.70 -7.27 -54.46
C GLU A 40 1.71 -7.90 -53.51
N ALA A 41 2.91 -8.22 -54.01
CA ALA A 41 4.01 -8.71 -53.18
C ALA A 41 4.39 -7.70 -52.09
N GLU A 42 4.45 -6.41 -52.43
CA GLU A 42 4.73 -5.33 -51.48
C GLU A 42 3.65 -5.21 -50.40
N ARG A 43 2.36 -5.34 -50.77
CA ARG A 43 1.25 -5.35 -49.81
C ARG A 43 1.35 -6.50 -48.82
N VAL A 44 1.72 -7.69 -49.29
CA VAL A 44 1.91 -8.88 -48.45
C VAL A 44 3.07 -8.68 -47.47
N VAL A 45 4.21 -8.16 -47.94
CA VAL A 45 5.40 -7.92 -47.10
C VAL A 45 5.14 -6.81 -46.08
N MET A 46 4.46 -5.74 -46.48
CA MET A 46 4.00 -4.69 -45.55
C MET A 46 3.09 -5.27 -44.48
N GLY A 47 2.21 -6.21 -44.84
CA GLY A 47 1.40 -6.95 -43.87
C GLY A 47 2.24 -7.75 -42.87
N TRP A 48 3.37 -8.33 -43.28
CA TRP A 48 4.27 -9.02 -42.34
C TRP A 48 4.98 -8.06 -41.39
N VAL A 49 5.43 -6.91 -41.90
CA VAL A 49 6.14 -5.89 -41.11
C VAL A 49 5.21 -5.24 -40.08
N VAL A 50 4.03 -4.80 -40.51
CA VAL A 50 3.05 -4.10 -39.65
C VAL A 50 2.50 -5.04 -38.58
N ASN A 51 2.21 -6.30 -38.93
CA ASN A 51 1.68 -7.27 -37.98
C ASN A 51 2.77 -7.99 -37.17
N GLY A 52 4.05 -7.73 -37.45
CA GLY A 52 5.18 -8.40 -36.80
C GLY A 52 5.22 -9.92 -37.02
N CYS A 53 4.60 -10.42 -38.09
CA CYS A 53 4.42 -11.84 -38.39
C CYS A 53 5.19 -12.24 -39.67
N VAL A 54 6.52 -12.33 -39.60
CA VAL A 54 7.33 -12.85 -40.72
C VAL A 54 7.25 -14.38 -40.72
N PRO A 55 6.76 -15.05 -41.78
CA PRO A 55 6.60 -16.51 -41.79
C PRO A 55 7.93 -17.27 -41.66
N ASP A 56 8.00 -18.30 -40.83
CA ASP A 56 9.18 -19.20 -40.73
C ASP A 56 9.40 -20.01 -42.01
N ARG A 57 8.31 -20.54 -42.61
CA ARG A 57 8.31 -21.17 -43.93
C ARG A 57 7.11 -20.69 -44.74
N THR A 58 7.32 -20.49 -46.04
CA THR A 58 6.27 -20.19 -47.02
C THR A 58 6.10 -21.41 -47.92
N SER A 59 4.91 -21.99 -47.96
CA SER A 59 4.59 -23.09 -48.87
C SER A 59 4.61 -22.64 -50.34
N ARG A 60 4.61 -23.59 -51.28
CA ARG A 60 4.58 -23.35 -52.73
C ARG A 60 3.36 -22.51 -53.18
N THR A 61 2.30 -22.46 -52.36
CA THR A 61 1.07 -21.68 -52.57
C THR A 61 1.03 -20.36 -51.79
N GLY A 62 2.14 -19.92 -51.18
CA GLY A 62 2.22 -18.66 -50.42
C GLY A 62 1.57 -18.71 -49.04
N LYS A 63 1.02 -19.86 -48.62
CA LYS A 63 0.45 -20.01 -47.27
C LYS A 63 1.57 -20.08 -46.24
N ALA A 64 1.53 -19.18 -45.25
CA ALA A 64 2.48 -19.13 -44.13
C ALA A 64 2.34 -20.39 -43.27
N ILE A 65 3.44 -21.11 -43.06
CA ILE A 65 3.51 -22.28 -42.18
C ILE A 65 4.62 -22.00 -41.15
N GLY A 66 4.21 -21.76 -39.91
CA GLY A 66 5.10 -21.45 -38.79
C GLY A 66 4.28 -21.02 -37.57
N LYS A 67 4.79 -21.27 -36.36
CA LYS A 67 4.12 -20.86 -35.11
C LYS A 67 3.80 -19.37 -35.22
N LYS A 68 2.56 -18.98 -34.93
CA LYS A 68 2.21 -17.58 -34.64
C LYS A 68 3.06 -17.17 -33.44
N SER A 69 4.29 -16.67 -33.67
CA SER A 69 5.02 -16.00 -32.61
C SER A 69 4.19 -14.78 -32.29
N PHE A 70 3.56 -14.81 -31.11
CA PHE A 70 2.84 -13.66 -30.58
C PHE A 70 3.88 -12.55 -30.42
N ASN A 71 3.97 -11.65 -31.40
CA ASN A 71 5.02 -10.64 -31.40
C ASN A 71 4.62 -9.60 -30.35
N PHE A 72 5.27 -9.66 -29.19
CA PHE A 72 5.01 -8.77 -28.07
C PHE A 72 5.14 -7.29 -28.45
N ILE A 73 5.93 -6.97 -29.49
CA ILE A 73 6.03 -5.62 -30.06
C ILE A 73 4.69 -5.13 -30.61
N THR A 74 3.89 -6.00 -31.22
CA THR A 74 2.55 -5.64 -31.71
C THR A 74 1.63 -5.28 -30.54
N VAL A 75 1.73 -6.00 -29.43
CA VAL A 75 1.01 -5.69 -28.18
C VAL A 75 1.46 -4.34 -27.63
N LEU A 76 2.78 -4.10 -27.52
CA LEU A 76 3.31 -2.83 -27.01
C LEU A 76 2.92 -1.63 -27.88
N ASN A 77 2.88 -1.78 -29.20
CA ASN A 77 2.42 -0.72 -30.10
C ASN A 77 0.93 -0.46 -29.94
N TYR A 78 0.12 -1.52 -29.84
CA TYR A 78 -1.31 -1.39 -29.58
C TYR A 78 -1.59 -0.63 -28.28
N LEU A 79 -0.89 -0.97 -27.20
CA LEU A 79 -0.99 -0.28 -25.90
C LEU A 79 -0.53 1.19 -25.93
N LYS A 80 0.26 1.59 -26.93
CA LYS A 80 0.75 2.98 -27.08
C LYS A 80 -0.17 3.86 -27.91
N THR A 81 -0.91 3.29 -28.86
CA THR A 81 -1.70 4.08 -29.82
C THR A 81 -3.20 4.02 -29.60
N ASN A 82 -3.71 3.01 -28.88
CA ASN A 82 -5.14 2.85 -28.64
C ASN A 82 -5.44 2.94 -27.15
N ASP A 83 -6.55 3.60 -26.84
CA ASP A 83 -7.11 3.60 -25.49
C ASP A 83 -7.73 2.23 -25.18
N LEU A 84 -7.45 1.73 -23.98
CA LEU A 84 -8.01 0.48 -23.48
C LEU A 84 -9.25 0.79 -22.65
N SER A 85 -10.24 -0.09 -22.72
CA SER A 85 -11.39 -0.01 -21.83
C SER A 85 -11.00 -0.32 -20.37
N GLU A 86 -11.84 0.12 -19.42
CA GLU A 86 -11.62 -0.15 -18.00
C GLU A 86 -11.56 -1.64 -17.69
N LYS A 87 -12.28 -2.48 -18.42
CA LYS A 87 -12.24 -3.93 -18.20
C LYS A 87 -10.90 -4.51 -18.63
N GLU A 88 -10.41 -4.12 -19.81
CA GLU A 88 -9.15 -4.60 -20.39
C GLU A 88 -7.94 -4.20 -19.55
N ILE A 89 -7.92 -2.97 -19.02
CA ILE A 89 -6.84 -2.52 -18.12
C ILE A 89 -6.84 -3.34 -16.82
N ASN A 90 -8.03 -3.66 -16.27
CA ASN A 90 -8.12 -4.45 -15.03
C ASN A 90 -7.67 -5.89 -15.25
N ASP A 91 -8.10 -6.50 -16.36
CA ASP A 91 -7.66 -7.83 -16.74
C ASP A 91 -6.14 -7.88 -16.93
N LEU A 92 -5.55 -6.85 -17.55
CA LEU A 92 -4.10 -6.73 -17.70
C LEU A 92 -3.38 -6.62 -16.34
N ILE A 93 -3.85 -5.72 -15.45
CA ILE A 93 -3.28 -5.57 -14.11
C ILE A 93 -3.38 -6.88 -13.33
N GLN A 94 -4.52 -7.56 -13.40
CA GLN A 94 -4.75 -8.83 -12.70
C GLN A 94 -3.77 -9.90 -13.18
N VAL A 95 -3.61 -10.07 -14.49
CA VAL A 95 -2.64 -11.01 -15.06
C VAL A 95 -1.22 -10.68 -14.60
N MET A 96 -0.84 -9.40 -14.57
CA MET A 96 0.48 -8.98 -14.12
C MET A 96 0.70 -9.22 -12.62
N LYS A 97 -0.34 -9.08 -11.78
CA LYS A 97 -0.32 -9.42 -10.35
C LYS A 97 -0.22 -10.93 -10.13
N ASP A 98 -1.05 -11.72 -10.82
CA ASP A 98 -1.06 -13.20 -10.70
C ASP A 98 0.28 -13.81 -11.10
N ARG A 99 0.90 -13.25 -12.13
CA ARG A 99 2.25 -13.64 -12.58
C ARG A 99 3.38 -13.07 -11.71
N LYS A 100 3.07 -12.27 -10.69
CA LYS A 100 4.02 -11.61 -9.79
C LYS A 100 5.01 -10.69 -10.50
N PHE A 101 4.65 -10.15 -11.67
CA PHE A 101 5.47 -9.15 -12.37
C PHE A 101 5.38 -7.78 -11.71
N ILE A 102 4.22 -7.47 -11.13
CA ILE A 102 4.00 -6.27 -10.33
C ILE A 102 3.35 -6.68 -9.01
N GLN A 103 3.74 -6.04 -7.91
CA GLN A 103 3.03 -6.20 -6.63
C GLN A 103 1.80 -5.29 -6.55
N THR A 104 1.84 -4.15 -7.24
CA THR A 104 0.89 -3.05 -7.11
C THR A 104 0.77 -2.31 -8.42
N ALA A 105 -0.46 -1.94 -8.79
CA ALA A 105 -0.73 -0.90 -9.78
C ALA A 105 -1.81 0.03 -9.23
N VAL A 106 -1.61 1.34 -9.42
CA VAL A 106 -2.62 2.36 -9.12
C VAL A 106 -3.00 2.99 -10.44
N ARG A 107 -4.29 2.97 -10.78
CA ARG A 107 -4.81 3.73 -11.91
C ARG A 107 -4.79 5.22 -11.56
N THR A 108 -4.39 6.04 -12.52
CA THR A 108 -4.64 7.49 -12.49
C THR A 108 -6.15 7.74 -12.33
N ASN A 109 -6.55 8.65 -11.43
CA ASN A 109 -7.94 8.97 -11.06
C ASN A 109 -8.75 7.88 -10.30
N ALA A 110 -8.13 6.79 -9.84
CA ALA A 110 -8.83 5.86 -8.93
C ALA A 110 -8.87 6.39 -7.50
N LYS A 111 -9.73 5.79 -6.64
CA LYS A 111 -9.83 6.11 -5.20
C LYS A 111 -8.47 6.04 -4.45
N GLY A 112 -7.50 5.32 -5.00
CA GLY A 112 -6.13 5.20 -4.49
C GLY A 112 -5.15 6.31 -4.90
N ASP A 113 -5.59 7.29 -5.70
CA ASP A 113 -4.81 8.47 -6.16
C ASP A 113 -4.77 9.60 -5.13
N ARG A 114 -5.11 9.28 -3.87
CA ARG A 114 -5.05 10.20 -2.74
C ARG A 114 -3.66 10.20 -2.11
N ASP A 115 -3.17 11.35 -1.65
CA ASP A 115 -1.96 11.42 -0.83
C ASP A 115 -2.12 10.59 0.45
N VAL A 116 -1.13 9.73 0.72
CA VAL A 116 -1.18 8.82 1.86
C VAL A 116 -1.11 9.56 3.19
N MET A 117 -0.34 10.65 3.28
CA MET A 117 -0.13 11.37 4.54
C MET A 117 -1.40 12.13 4.93
N GLU A 118 -2.04 12.78 3.96
CA GLU A 118 -3.34 13.41 4.14
C GLU A 118 -4.39 12.39 4.61
N TYR A 119 -4.51 11.26 3.90
CA TYR A 119 -5.42 10.17 4.27
C TYR A 119 -5.19 9.68 5.71
N LEU A 120 -3.93 9.40 6.08
CA LEU A 120 -3.59 8.92 7.41
C LEU A 120 -3.92 9.94 8.51
N ILE A 121 -3.68 11.23 8.26
CA ILE A 121 -3.99 12.29 9.23
C ILE A 121 -5.50 12.43 9.43
N GLU A 122 -6.28 12.40 8.35
CA GLU A 122 -7.74 12.44 8.42
C GLU A 122 -8.33 11.22 9.09
N PHE A 123 -7.79 10.02 8.82
CA PHE A 123 -8.24 8.79 9.44
C PHE A 123 -8.18 8.83 10.97
N TRP A 124 -7.21 9.56 11.54
CA TRP A 124 -7.08 9.76 12.98
C TRP A 124 -7.64 11.10 13.47
N THR A 125 -8.45 11.77 12.66
CA THR A 125 -9.15 13.01 13.02
C THR A 125 -10.63 12.70 13.24
N ARG A 126 -11.14 13.01 14.44
CA ARG A 126 -12.48 12.63 14.91
C ARG A 126 -13.59 13.04 13.92
N ASP A 127 -13.55 14.28 13.44
CA ASP A 127 -14.62 14.82 12.60
C ASP A 127 -14.56 14.31 11.15
N GLN A 128 -13.37 13.92 10.70
CA GLN A 128 -13.11 13.56 9.29
C GLN A 128 -13.11 12.05 9.06
N SER A 129 -12.84 11.24 10.09
CA SER A 129 -12.64 9.80 9.95
C SER A 129 -13.96 9.03 9.87
N PRO A 130 -14.26 8.36 8.74
CA PRO A 130 -15.42 7.47 8.66
C PRO A 130 -15.28 6.28 9.62
N TYR A 131 -14.06 5.78 9.81
CA TYR A 131 -13.77 4.68 10.75
C TYR A 131 -14.12 5.02 12.19
N LEU A 132 -13.79 6.22 12.68
CA LEU A 132 -14.11 6.59 14.05
C LEU A 132 -15.62 6.71 14.27
N ARG A 133 -16.37 7.21 13.27
CA ARG A 133 -17.83 7.23 13.31
C ARG A 133 -18.41 5.82 13.36
N GLU A 134 -17.90 4.90 12.55
CA GLU A 134 -18.31 3.49 12.59
C GLU A 134 -18.04 2.83 13.94
N MET A 135 -16.92 3.15 14.58
CA MET A 135 -16.57 2.61 15.89
C MET A 135 -17.47 3.20 16.99
N GLU A 136 -17.79 4.50 16.91
CA GLU A 136 -18.72 5.14 17.86
C GLU A 136 -20.13 4.56 17.77
N LEU A 137 -20.61 4.24 16.57
CA LEU A 137 -21.88 3.52 16.37
C LEU A 137 -21.87 2.10 16.95
N LYS A 138 -20.69 1.52 17.20
CA LYS A 138 -20.50 0.19 17.78
C LYS A 138 -20.13 0.25 19.27
N ASP A 139 -20.43 1.37 19.94
CA ASP A 139 -20.13 1.62 21.35
C ASP A 139 -18.64 1.56 21.71
N HIS A 140 -17.78 1.83 20.73
CA HIS A 140 -16.34 1.88 20.90
C HIS A 140 -15.83 3.29 20.66
N SER A 141 -15.58 4.02 21.74
CA SER A 141 -15.01 5.36 21.66
C SER A 141 -13.49 5.33 21.78
N SER A 142 -12.81 6.12 20.94
CA SER A 142 -11.38 6.35 21.04
C SER A 142 -11.10 7.68 21.75
N THR A 143 -10.30 7.66 22.81
CA THR A 143 -9.94 8.89 23.54
C THR A 143 -9.20 9.88 22.63
N ASN A 144 -9.49 11.19 22.75
CA ASN A 144 -8.81 12.23 21.98
C ASN A 144 -7.28 12.19 22.10
N ARG A 145 -6.77 11.85 23.30
CA ARG A 145 -5.33 11.64 23.53
C ARG A 145 -4.74 10.52 22.68
N HIS A 146 -5.48 9.43 22.47
CA HIS A 146 -5.04 8.33 21.60
C HIS A 146 -4.94 8.81 20.14
N LEU A 147 -5.97 9.50 19.64
CA LEU A 147 -6.01 10.04 18.28
C LEU A 147 -4.86 11.05 18.04
N GLN A 148 -4.61 11.94 19.00
CA GLN A 148 -3.49 12.88 18.93
C GLN A 148 -2.14 12.15 18.92
N ASN A 149 -1.96 11.12 19.75
CA ASN A 149 -0.75 10.32 19.74
C ASN A 149 -0.52 9.62 18.39
N MET A 150 -1.56 9.06 17.77
CA MET A 150 -1.44 8.43 16.45
C MET A 150 -1.05 9.45 15.37
N ARG A 151 -1.66 10.64 15.36
CA ARG A 151 -1.29 11.73 14.43
C ARG A 151 0.15 12.19 14.62
N ASN A 152 0.60 12.34 15.87
CA ASN A 152 1.98 12.72 16.18
C ASN A 152 2.98 11.67 15.71
N ILE A 153 2.65 10.39 15.87
CA ILE A 153 3.46 9.28 15.36
C ILE A 153 3.55 9.35 13.83
N ILE A 154 2.44 9.58 13.12
CA ILE A 154 2.44 9.70 11.66
C ILE A 154 3.34 10.86 11.21
N LYS A 155 3.15 12.04 11.78
CA LYS A 155 3.95 13.23 11.43
C LYS A 155 5.44 13.06 11.71
N SER A 156 5.81 12.40 12.82
CA SER A 156 7.21 12.30 13.25
C SER A 156 7.95 11.07 12.69
N LYS A 157 7.28 9.93 12.55
CA LYS A 157 7.92 8.65 12.19
C LYS A 157 7.66 8.24 10.75
N TRP A 158 6.48 8.52 10.22
CA TRP A 158 6.06 8.05 8.89
C TRP A 158 6.29 9.07 7.78
N ARG A 159 6.30 10.37 8.11
CA ARG A 159 6.59 11.44 7.15
C ARG A 159 7.86 11.18 6.32
N PRO A 160 9.02 10.82 6.88
CA PRO A 160 10.24 10.59 6.08
C PRO A 160 10.16 9.41 5.09
N ILE A 161 9.18 8.51 5.26
CA ILE A 161 9.08 7.25 4.49
C ILE A 161 7.96 7.34 3.44
N LEU A 162 6.88 8.04 3.76
CA LEU A 162 5.62 8.04 3.03
C LEU A 162 5.25 9.40 2.42
N GLU A 163 6.00 10.47 2.69
CA GLU A 163 5.74 11.79 2.09
C GLU A 163 5.82 11.75 0.55
N GLY A 164 4.81 12.31 -0.11
CA GLY A 164 4.69 12.33 -1.56
C GLY A 164 4.26 11.01 -2.20
N LYS A 165 3.86 10.00 -1.41
CA LYS A 165 3.31 8.75 -1.93
C LYS A 165 1.79 8.76 -1.97
N LEU A 166 1.26 8.06 -2.97
CA LEU A 166 -0.16 7.80 -3.08
C LEU A 166 -0.56 6.60 -2.22
N LEU A 167 -1.78 6.62 -1.70
CA LEU A 167 -2.37 5.57 -0.87
C LEU A 167 -2.26 4.18 -1.52
N GLY A 168 -2.58 4.10 -2.82
CA GLY A 168 -2.50 2.85 -3.56
C GLY A 168 -1.08 2.36 -3.85
N LYS A 169 -0.03 3.18 -3.66
CA LYS A 169 1.37 2.81 -3.93
C LYS A 169 2.10 2.31 -2.69
N VAL A 170 1.48 2.36 -1.52
CA VAL A 170 2.09 1.89 -0.27
C VAL A 170 2.21 0.37 -0.31
N THR A 171 3.45 -0.12 -0.23
CA THR A 171 3.76 -1.56 -0.22
C THR A 171 4.11 -2.05 1.18
N ARG A 172 4.19 -3.38 1.36
CA ARG A 172 4.68 -3.97 2.61
C ARG A 172 6.13 -3.56 2.91
N ASP A 173 6.95 -3.43 1.88
CA ASP A 173 8.36 -3.03 2.03
C ASP A 173 8.48 -1.62 2.60
N ASP A 174 7.56 -0.73 2.24
CA ASP A 174 7.52 0.61 2.82
C ASP A 174 7.18 0.59 4.32
N VAL A 175 6.29 -0.29 4.74
CA VAL A 175 5.99 -0.47 6.17
C VAL A 175 7.20 -1.08 6.88
N ASN A 176 7.91 -2.04 6.26
CA ASN A 176 9.10 -2.66 6.84
C ASN A 176 10.29 -1.69 6.99
N LYS A 177 10.39 -0.65 6.16
CA LYS A 177 11.43 0.40 6.30
C LYS A 177 11.42 1.06 7.69
N ILE A 178 10.27 1.04 8.39
CA ILE A 178 10.17 1.60 9.74
C ILE A 178 11.09 0.90 10.75
N PHE A 179 11.41 -0.39 10.54
CA PHE A 179 12.32 -1.13 11.41
C PHE A 179 13.80 -0.77 11.17
N MET A 180 14.11 -0.25 9.98
CA MET A 180 15.46 0.21 9.62
C MET A 180 15.67 1.69 9.94
N ALA A 181 14.59 2.44 10.15
CA ALA A 181 14.62 3.86 10.45
C ALA A 181 15.31 4.15 11.79
N GLU A 182 16.20 5.15 11.81
CA GLU A 182 16.92 5.53 13.02
C GLU A 182 15.99 5.98 14.14
N CYS A 183 14.85 6.58 13.77
CA CYS A 183 13.83 7.07 14.68
C CYS A 183 13.14 5.96 15.50
N THR A 184 13.34 4.68 15.17
CA THR A 184 12.75 3.52 15.87
C THR A 184 13.77 2.65 16.62
N ARG A 185 15.08 2.81 16.39
CA ARG A 185 16.14 1.95 16.97
C ARG A 185 16.15 1.91 18.50
N LYS A 186 15.78 3.01 19.17
CA LYS A 186 15.74 3.12 20.64
C LYS A 186 14.35 2.98 21.25
N LEU A 187 13.33 2.66 20.45
CA LEU A 187 11.95 2.60 20.93
C LEU A 187 11.63 1.27 21.61
N SER A 188 10.75 1.34 22.61
CA SER A 188 10.24 0.13 23.25
C SER A 188 9.42 -0.71 22.25
N PRO A 189 9.36 -2.05 22.38
CA PRO A 189 8.50 -2.90 21.56
C PRO A 189 7.04 -2.45 21.54
N LYS A 190 6.52 -1.96 22.67
CA LYS A 190 5.17 -1.39 22.77
C LYS A 190 5.00 -0.16 21.89
N THR A 191 5.99 0.73 21.89
CA THR A 191 5.98 1.93 21.06
C THR A 191 6.06 1.57 19.58
N ILE A 192 6.94 0.64 19.20
CA ILE A 192 7.04 0.18 17.80
C ILE A 192 5.71 -0.43 17.34
N LYS A 193 5.04 -1.22 18.19
CA LYS A 193 3.70 -1.73 17.89
C LYS A 193 2.69 -0.60 17.62
N ALA A 194 2.71 0.46 18.43
CA ALA A 194 1.85 1.63 18.19
C ALA A 194 2.20 2.35 16.88
N VAL A 195 3.50 2.45 16.53
CA VAL A 195 3.96 3.00 15.24
C VAL A 195 3.46 2.17 14.07
N LEU A 196 3.48 0.85 14.16
CA LEU A 196 2.90 -0.01 13.11
C LEU A 196 1.39 0.19 13.02
N GLN A 197 0.70 0.16 14.16
CA GLN A 197 -0.76 0.29 14.22
C GLN A 197 -1.27 1.62 13.67
N SER A 198 -0.50 2.70 13.79
CA SER A 198 -0.89 4.01 13.24
C SER A 198 -1.06 4.00 11.72
N VAL A 199 -0.44 3.05 11.01
CA VAL A 199 -0.59 2.87 9.55
C VAL A 199 -1.39 1.63 9.21
N THR A 200 -1.15 0.49 9.88
CA THR A 200 -1.80 -0.77 9.49
C THR A 200 -3.32 -0.77 9.73
N ILE A 201 -3.82 -0.04 10.73
CA ILE A 201 -5.26 0.08 10.97
C ILE A 201 -5.94 0.86 9.83
N PRO A 202 -5.50 2.10 9.49
CA PRO A 202 -6.02 2.82 8.33
C PRO A 202 -5.93 2.01 7.05
N MET A 203 -4.78 1.39 6.77
CA MET A 203 -4.58 0.64 5.52
C MET A 203 -5.48 -0.60 5.44
N LYS A 204 -5.73 -1.28 6.56
CA LYS A 204 -6.69 -2.39 6.60
C LYS A 204 -8.11 -1.91 6.34
N TRP A 205 -8.50 -0.80 6.95
CA TRP A 205 -9.83 -0.22 6.71
C TRP A 205 -9.98 0.25 5.26
N ALA A 206 -8.96 0.90 4.70
CA ALA A 206 -8.89 1.30 3.30
C ALA A 206 -9.05 0.12 2.34
N HIS A 207 -8.41 -1.01 2.65
CA HIS A 207 -8.53 -2.22 1.86
C HIS A 207 -9.93 -2.84 1.92
N LEU A 208 -10.54 -2.87 3.11
CA LEU A 208 -11.89 -3.40 3.29
C LEU A 208 -12.98 -2.56 2.61
N HIS A 209 -12.70 -1.28 2.33
CA HIS A 209 -13.61 -0.34 1.68
C HIS A 209 -13.21 -0.01 0.23
N ASP A 210 -12.38 -0.86 -0.39
CA ASP A 210 -11.94 -0.74 -1.78
C ASP A 210 -11.30 0.62 -2.13
N LEU A 211 -10.68 1.28 -1.15
CA LEU A 211 -9.85 2.48 -1.37
C LEU A 211 -8.46 2.11 -1.88
N THR A 212 -8.00 0.91 -1.53
CA THR A 212 -6.71 0.37 -1.99
C THR A 212 -6.77 -1.15 -2.11
N GLU A 213 -6.33 -1.67 -3.25
CA GLU A 213 -6.19 -3.12 -3.46
C GLU A 213 -4.91 -3.66 -2.79
N ASN A 214 -4.03 -2.78 -2.31
CA ASN A 214 -2.75 -3.16 -1.75
C ASN A 214 -2.86 -3.67 -0.32
N ASN A 215 -2.42 -4.90 -0.12
CA ASN A 215 -2.25 -5.47 1.20
C ASN A 215 -0.84 -5.18 1.75
N CYS A 216 -0.67 -4.00 2.37
CA CYS A 216 0.60 -3.61 2.99
C CYS A 216 0.77 -4.06 4.45
N TYR A 217 -0.23 -4.73 5.05
CA TYR A 217 -0.25 -5.04 6.50
C TYR A 217 -0.17 -6.54 6.82
N SER A 218 -0.59 -7.43 5.92
CA SER A 218 -0.50 -8.88 6.13
C SER A 218 0.96 -9.33 6.28
N GLY A 219 1.21 -10.27 7.20
CA GLY A 219 2.54 -10.86 7.40
C GLY A 219 3.55 -9.99 8.15
N ILE A 220 3.18 -8.77 8.59
CA ILE A 220 4.07 -7.95 9.41
C ILE A 220 4.16 -8.56 10.82
N ILE A 221 5.36 -9.00 11.18
CA ILE A 221 5.65 -9.52 12.50
C ILE A 221 5.83 -8.35 13.46
N SER A 222 4.86 -8.13 14.33
CA SER A 222 4.96 -7.12 15.38
C SER A 222 5.92 -7.58 16.49
N PRO A 223 6.75 -6.69 17.04
CA PRO A 223 7.66 -7.04 18.11
C PRO A 223 6.89 -7.45 19.37
N ARG A 224 7.32 -8.56 19.99
CA ARG A 224 6.71 -9.05 21.23
C ARG A 224 7.07 -8.11 22.38
N SER A 225 6.07 -7.49 22.98
CA SER A 225 6.27 -6.68 24.18
C SER A 225 6.38 -7.58 25.41
N LYS A 226 7.54 -7.58 26.06
CA LYS A 226 7.67 -8.10 27.43
C LYS A 226 7.38 -6.93 28.38
N PRO A 227 6.28 -6.94 29.14
CA PRO A 227 6.01 -5.86 30.08
C PRO A 227 7.16 -5.81 31.10
N LYS A 228 7.70 -4.62 31.35
CA LYS A 228 8.59 -4.44 32.51
C LYS A 228 7.79 -4.82 33.76
N LYS A 229 8.36 -5.66 34.61
CA LYS A 229 7.78 -5.95 35.93
C LYS A 229 7.67 -4.62 36.66
N LYS A 230 6.44 -4.18 36.92
CA LYS A 230 6.20 -3.05 37.82
C LYS A 230 6.27 -3.62 39.23
N THR A 231 7.23 -3.17 40.02
CA THR A 231 7.27 -3.49 41.45
C THR A 231 6.24 -2.60 42.15
N ILE A 232 5.51 -3.16 43.10
CA ILE A 232 4.59 -2.42 43.97
C ILE A 232 5.39 -2.04 45.21
N LEU A 233 5.13 -0.85 45.77
CA LEU A 233 5.73 -0.44 47.03
C LEU A 233 5.27 -1.38 48.15
N SER A 234 6.21 -1.81 48.99
CA SER A 234 5.92 -2.50 50.23
C SER A 234 5.28 -1.53 51.25
N LEU A 235 4.71 -2.09 52.33
CA LEU A 235 4.14 -1.28 53.41
C LEU A 235 5.20 -0.41 54.09
N GLU A 236 6.44 -0.91 54.21
CA GLU A 236 7.56 -0.16 54.80
C GLU A 236 7.98 1.01 53.92
N GLU A 237 8.15 0.78 52.61
CA GLU A 237 8.45 1.84 51.64
C GLU A 237 7.32 2.88 51.57
N THR A 238 6.07 2.44 51.66
CA THR A 238 4.91 3.35 51.67
C THR A 238 4.91 4.23 52.91
N LYS A 239 5.20 3.67 54.10
CA LYS A 239 5.35 4.45 55.34
C LYS A 239 6.52 5.43 55.25
N ALA A 240 7.66 4.99 54.71
CA ALA A 240 8.82 5.85 54.50
C ALA A 240 8.50 7.02 53.54
N LEU A 241 7.77 6.75 52.45
CA LEU A 241 7.35 7.76 51.48
C LEU A 241 6.48 8.86 52.11
N PHE A 242 5.53 8.52 52.98
CA PHE A 242 4.64 9.51 53.62
C PHE A 242 5.27 10.23 54.81
N ASN A 243 6.35 9.68 55.38
CA ASN A 243 7.15 10.32 56.44
C ASN A 243 8.23 11.27 55.89
N ALA A 244 8.56 11.19 54.60
CA ALA A 244 9.45 12.14 53.95
C ALA A 244 8.84 13.56 53.92
N GLU A 245 9.66 14.57 53.67
CA GLU A 245 9.18 15.93 53.37
C GLU A 245 8.55 15.98 51.97
N TRP A 246 7.44 16.70 51.85
CA TRP A 246 6.72 16.88 50.60
C TRP A 246 6.63 18.37 50.29
N ASP A 247 6.97 18.75 49.07
CA ASP A 247 6.89 20.15 48.62
C ASP A 247 5.43 20.64 48.48
N ASN A 248 4.47 19.73 48.40
CA ASN A 248 3.07 20.05 48.16
C ASN A 248 2.11 19.10 48.88
N ASP A 249 1.43 19.63 49.90
CA ASP A 249 0.46 18.89 50.70
C ASP A 249 -0.71 18.33 49.89
N ARG A 250 -1.10 18.98 48.79
CA ARG A 250 -2.18 18.48 47.92
C ARG A 250 -1.76 17.19 47.20
N VAL A 251 -0.50 17.08 46.80
CA VAL A 251 0.02 15.87 46.17
C VAL A 251 0.12 14.74 47.20
N LYS A 252 0.57 15.07 48.43
CA LYS A 252 0.58 14.11 49.55
C LYS A 252 -0.82 13.58 49.84
N LEU A 253 -1.83 14.45 49.92
CA LEU A 253 -3.22 14.07 50.12
C LEU A 253 -3.75 13.21 48.96
N ALA A 254 -3.48 13.58 47.72
CA ALA A 254 -3.89 12.78 46.55
C ALA A 254 -3.27 11.37 46.58
N CYS A 255 -1.99 11.24 46.94
CA CYS A 255 -1.33 9.95 47.10
C CYS A 255 -1.94 9.14 48.26
N LEU A 256 -2.30 9.77 49.39
CA LEU A 256 -2.98 9.08 50.48
C LEU A 256 -4.34 8.54 50.03
N VAL A 257 -5.15 9.36 49.35
CA VAL A 257 -6.43 8.91 48.79
C VAL A 257 -6.22 7.71 47.88
N ALA A 258 -5.25 7.76 46.95
CA ALA A 258 -4.91 6.64 46.08
C ALA A 258 -4.56 5.34 46.85
N CYS A 259 -3.79 5.45 47.94
CA CYS A 259 -3.39 4.32 48.75
C CYS A 259 -4.57 3.64 49.48
N PHE A 260 -5.56 4.42 49.94
CA PHE A 260 -6.71 3.89 50.69
C PHE A 260 -7.86 3.45 49.80
N THR A 261 -8.07 4.09 48.65
CA THR A 261 -9.22 3.81 47.76
C THR A 261 -8.85 2.97 46.54
N GLY A 262 -7.56 2.89 46.18
CA GLY A 262 -7.11 2.27 44.95
C GLY A 262 -7.49 3.03 43.68
N MET A 263 -7.95 4.28 43.81
CA MET A 263 -8.34 5.13 42.67
C MET A 263 -7.15 5.43 41.76
N ARG A 264 -7.43 5.54 40.45
CA ARG A 264 -6.45 5.97 39.45
C ARG A 264 -6.21 7.48 39.58
N GLU A 265 -5.01 7.92 39.21
CA GLU A 265 -4.63 9.35 39.21
C GLU A 265 -5.66 10.26 38.54
N GLY A 266 -6.19 9.85 37.38
CA GLY A 266 -7.21 10.61 36.66
C GLY A 266 -8.56 10.68 37.39
N GLU A 267 -8.91 9.66 38.17
CA GLU A 267 -10.13 9.63 38.99
C GLU A 267 -9.99 10.58 40.19
N ILE A 268 -8.80 10.65 40.79
CA ILE A 268 -8.49 11.56 41.90
C ILE A 268 -8.46 13.02 41.42
N LEU A 269 -7.88 13.29 40.25
CA LEU A 269 -7.86 14.63 39.66
C LEU A 269 -9.25 15.15 39.27
N ALA A 270 -10.19 14.25 38.98
CA ALA A 270 -11.56 14.61 38.61
C ALA A 270 -12.51 14.74 39.81
N LEU A 271 -12.05 14.40 41.02
CA LEU A 271 -12.88 14.35 42.21
C LEU A 271 -13.39 15.74 42.62
N GLN A 272 -14.70 15.86 42.83
CA GLN A 272 -15.35 17.08 43.30
C GLN A 272 -15.85 16.94 44.74
N VAL A 273 -16.10 18.07 45.42
CA VAL A 273 -16.59 18.07 46.81
C VAL A 273 -17.92 17.32 46.94
N GLN A 274 -18.79 17.43 45.93
CA GLN A 274 -20.08 16.73 45.86
C GLN A 274 -19.95 15.20 45.78
N ASP A 275 -18.80 14.68 45.35
CA ASP A 275 -18.54 13.25 45.23
C ASP A 275 -18.14 12.63 46.59
N ILE A 276 -17.96 13.45 47.62
CA ILE A 276 -17.58 13.00 48.97
C ILE A 276 -18.85 12.83 49.81
N GLY A 277 -19.29 11.59 49.98
CA GLY A 277 -20.35 11.22 50.90
C GLY A 277 -19.88 11.13 52.35
N THR A 278 -20.81 10.91 53.27
CA THR A 278 -20.52 10.82 54.72
C THR A 278 -19.54 9.68 55.06
N ASP A 279 -19.60 8.56 54.33
CA ASP A 279 -18.84 7.34 54.59
C ASP A 279 -18.12 6.78 53.34
N ARG A 280 -18.23 7.45 52.19
CA ARG A 280 -17.77 6.93 50.89
C ARG A 280 -17.43 8.03 49.90
N ILE A 281 -16.63 7.68 48.91
CA ILE A 281 -16.34 8.54 47.75
C ILE A 281 -17.06 7.95 46.53
N TYR A 282 -17.87 8.77 45.86
CA TYR A 282 -18.55 8.41 44.63
C TYR A 282 -17.60 8.63 43.44
N SER A 283 -17.03 7.56 42.89
CA SER A 283 -16.26 7.67 41.65
C SER A 283 -17.20 7.67 40.44
N ALA A 284 -17.37 8.80 39.78
CA ALA A 284 -18.21 8.91 38.59
C ALA A 284 -17.56 8.22 37.38
N PHE A 285 -17.83 6.92 37.23
CA PHE A 285 -17.86 6.20 35.94
C PHE A 285 -19.17 5.41 35.77
N LEU A 286 -20.16 5.66 36.62
CA LEU A 286 -21.51 5.06 36.57
C LEU A 286 -22.54 6.15 36.27
N GLN A 287 -22.45 6.78 35.10
CA GLN A 287 -23.55 7.59 34.57
C GLN A 287 -23.43 7.73 33.04
N SER A 288 -23.83 6.65 32.36
CA SER A 288 -24.48 6.71 31.05
C SER A 288 -25.23 5.38 30.84
N LEU A 289 -26.34 5.24 31.54
CA LEU A 289 -27.46 4.37 31.17
C LEU A 289 -28.65 5.29 30.90
#